data_AF-A0A5B0MPH7-F1
#
_entry.id   AF-A0A5B0MPH7-F1
#
_cell.length_a   1.000
_cell.length_b   1.000
_cell.length_c   1.000
_cell.angle_alpha   90.00
_cell.angle_beta   90.00
_cell.angle_gamma   90.00
#
_symmetry.space_group_name_H-M   'P 1'
#
loop_
_entity.id
_entity.type
_entity.pdbx_description
1 polymer ?
#
loop_
_entity_poly.entity_id
_entity_poly.type
_entity_poly.pdbx_seq_one_letter_code
_entity_poly.pdbx_strand_id
1 'polypeptide(L)'
;MAQYLKTFLAIYITFAIYIETTQTHCSEAILLRRSMAESGVGQKPLRELISGTESQQSSYGRVPLSPERIQAENTVREMSLDRYIQAARDAFDLDGRYHGTLMDHLRSRIPFIGRNDMIQGNWLDHLVWFTLEKFPSGVQISGVRLGARLDSQQFERVTQKFLSMILNV
;
A
#
# COMPACT_ATOMS: atom_id res chain seq x y z
N MET A 1 0.81 24.39 50.66
CA MET A 1 1.40 23.24 49.92
C MET A 1 0.36 22.30 49.29
N ALA A 2 -0.71 21.90 49.99
CA ALA A 2 -1.67 20.91 49.46
C ALA A 2 -2.44 21.34 48.19
N GLN A 3 -2.66 22.64 47.98
CA GLN A 3 -3.42 23.16 46.83
C GLN A 3 -2.63 23.06 45.52
N TYR A 4 -1.33 23.34 45.56
CA TYR A 4 -0.44 23.18 44.40
C TYR A 4 -0.27 21.72 43.98
N LEU A 5 -0.28 20.78 44.93
CA LEU A 5 -0.21 19.35 44.64
C LEU A 5 -1.46 18.86 43.90
N LYS A 6 -2.65 19.35 44.27
CA LYS A 6 -3.92 19.03 43.59
C LYS A 6 -3.95 19.60 42.18
N THR A 7 -3.47 20.83 41.99
CA THR A 7 -3.38 21.45 40.66
C THR A 7 -2.38 20.72 39.77
N PHE A 8 -1.22 20.32 40.31
CA PHE A 8 -0.23 19.55 39.57
C PHE A 8 -0.76 18.17 39.15
N LEU A 9 -1.46 17.48 40.06
CA LEU A 9 -2.08 16.19 39.78
C LEU A 9 -3.18 16.31 38.72
N ALA A 10 -4.00 17.37 38.79
CA ALA A 10 -5.03 17.63 37.78
C ALA A 10 -4.41 17.90 36.40
N ILE A 11 -3.37 18.75 36.33
CA ILE A 11 -2.65 19.01 35.08
C ILE A 11 -2.03 17.72 34.54
N TYR A 12 -1.38 16.91 35.38
CA TYR A 12 -0.79 15.65 34.96
C TYR A 12 -1.82 14.67 34.40
N ILE A 13 -2.97 14.51 35.07
CA ILE A 13 -4.05 13.63 34.59
C ILE A 13 -4.63 14.15 33.27
N THR A 14 -4.88 15.46 33.15
CA THR A 14 -5.36 16.06 31.90
C THR A 14 -4.34 15.89 30.77
N PHE A 15 -3.05 16.03 31.07
CA PHE A 15 -1.97 15.85 30.08
C PHE A 15 -1.80 14.38 29.70
N ALA A 16 -1.97 13.45 30.64
CA ALA A 16 -1.94 12.01 30.38
C ALA A 16 -3.12 11.58 29.52
N ILE A 17 -4.34 12.04 29.84
CA ILE A 17 -5.53 11.81 29.01
C ILE A 17 -5.36 12.48 27.64
N TYR A 18 -4.77 13.68 27.56
CA TYR A 18 -4.48 14.34 26.29
C TYR A 18 -3.45 13.57 25.47
N ILE A 19 -2.37 13.05 26.07
CA ILE A 19 -1.38 12.20 25.40
C ILE A 19 -2.03 10.88 24.97
N GLU A 20 -2.85 10.26 25.80
CA GLU A 20 -3.55 9.01 25.45
C GLU A 20 -4.57 9.25 24.33
N THR A 21 -5.34 10.35 24.40
CA THR A 21 -6.33 10.72 23.36
C THR A 21 -5.67 11.19 22.05
N THR A 22 -4.52 11.88 22.12
CA THR A 22 -3.72 12.25 20.94
C THR A 22 -2.90 11.07 20.41
N GLN A 23 -2.52 10.10 21.24
CA GLN A 23 -2.01 8.81 20.79
C GLN A 23 -3.12 7.91 20.23
N THR A 24 -4.39 8.10 20.61
CA THR A 24 -5.53 7.49 19.91
C THR A 24 -5.90 8.19 18.61
N HIS A 25 -5.33 9.36 18.31
CA HIS A 25 -5.05 9.78 16.93
C HIS A 25 -3.86 8.98 16.34
N CYS A 26 -3.71 7.73 16.77
CA CYS A 26 -3.03 6.68 16.05
C CYS A 26 -3.66 6.66 14.67
N SER A 27 -2.97 7.28 13.70
CA SER A 27 -3.42 7.26 12.30
C SER A 27 -3.84 5.84 11.98
N GLU A 28 -4.96 5.62 11.30
CA GLU A 28 -5.34 4.28 10.84
C GLU A 28 -4.16 3.56 10.18
N ALA A 29 -3.23 4.30 9.55
CA ALA A 29 -1.99 3.78 9.00
C ALA A 29 -1.03 3.17 10.04
N ILE A 30 -0.97 3.68 11.28
CA ILE A 30 -0.19 3.13 12.39
C ILE A 30 -0.88 1.86 12.94
N LEU A 31 -2.21 1.88 13.08
CA LEU A 31 -2.97 0.69 13.51
C LEU A 31 -2.92 -0.42 12.45
N LEU A 32 -3.04 -0.07 11.16
CA LEU A 32 -2.79 -0.96 10.03
C LEU A 32 -1.35 -1.46 10.05
N ARG A 33 -0.32 -0.61 10.24
CA ARG A 33 1.08 -1.07 10.37
C ARG A 33 1.26 -2.05 11.52
N ARG A 34 0.61 -1.82 12.66
CA ARG A 34 0.69 -2.69 13.84
C ARG A 34 -0.01 -4.03 13.59
N SER A 35 -1.19 -4.01 12.95
CA SER A 35 -1.91 -5.19 12.46
C SER A 35 -1.14 -5.93 11.35
N MET A 36 -0.36 -5.21 10.53
CA MET A 36 0.47 -5.77 9.46
C MET A 36 1.82 -6.34 9.94
N ALA A 37 2.21 -6.03 11.18
CA ALA A 37 3.38 -6.61 11.84
C ALA A 37 3.08 -7.96 12.52
N GLU A 38 1.80 -8.33 12.63
CA GLU A 38 1.37 -9.61 13.21
C GLU A 38 1.51 -10.76 12.18
N SER A 39 1.94 -11.92 12.67
CA SER A 39 2.10 -13.14 11.88
C SER A 39 0.80 -13.52 11.15
N GLY A 40 0.85 -13.62 9.81
CA GLY A 40 -0.28 -14.05 8.97
C GLY A 40 -0.70 -13.07 7.86
N VAL A 41 -0.12 -11.87 7.82
CA VAL A 41 -0.48 -10.80 6.85
C VAL A 41 -0.23 -11.18 5.39
N GLY A 42 0.78 -12.01 5.12
CA GLY A 42 1.03 -12.52 3.76
C GLY A 42 -0.13 -13.35 3.21
N GLN A 43 -0.89 -14.03 4.08
CA GLN A 43 -2.00 -14.91 3.70
C GLN A 43 -3.34 -14.18 3.60
N LYS A 44 -3.43 -12.95 4.12
CA LYS A 44 -4.66 -12.16 4.04
C LYS A 44 -4.91 -11.69 2.59
N PRO A 45 -6.16 -11.73 2.11
CA PRO A 45 -6.54 -11.11 0.85
C PRO A 45 -6.18 -9.63 0.81
N LEU A 46 -5.73 -9.14 -0.34
CA LEU A 46 -5.37 -7.73 -0.53
C LEU A 46 -6.55 -6.79 -0.22
N ARG A 47 -7.80 -7.19 -0.53
CA ARG A 47 -9.02 -6.43 -0.19
C ARG A 47 -9.11 -6.06 1.29
N GLU A 48 -8.65 -6.94 2.19
CA GLU A 48 -8.71 -6.68 3.63
C GLU A 48 -7.67 -5.65 4.04
N LEU A 49 -6.50 -5.68 3.40
CA LEU A 49 -5.39 -4.77 3.65
C LEU A 49 -5.67 -3.36 3.12
N ILE A 50 -6.46 -3.23 2.03
CA ILE A 50 -6.81 -1.95 1.41
C ILE A 50 -8.16 -1.40 1.86
N SER A 51 -8.98 -2.15 2.60
CA SER A 51 -10.35 -1.79 2.99
C SER A 51 -10.51 -0.41 3.66
N GLY A 52 -9.47 0.08 4.36
CA GLY A 52 -9.44 1.43 4.95
C GLY A 52 -8.95 2.55 4.02
N THR A 53 -8.46 2.20 2.82
CA THR A 53 -7.87 3.14 1.85
C THR A 53 -8.79 3.47 0.68
N GLU A 54 -9.82 2.65 0.45
CA GLU A 54 -10.79 2.82 -0.66
C GLU A 54 -11.70 4.05 -0.46
N SER A 55 -12.06 4.36 0.79
CA SER A 55 -12.86 5.54 1.15
C SER A 55 -12.16 6.86 0.79
N GLN A 56 -10.82 6.86 0.73
CA GLN A 56 -9.99 8.03 0.42
C GLN A 56 -9.87 8.28 -1.10
N GLN A 57 -10.29 7.33 -1.94
CA GLN A 57 -10.19 7.43 -3.41
C GLN A 57 -11.42 8.05 -4.07
N SER A 58 -12.52 8.20 -3.34
CA SER A 58 -13.77 8.80 -3.84
C SER A 58 -13.58 10.25 -4.36
N SER A 59 -12.47 10.93 -4.02
CA SER A 59 -12.18 12.30 -4.47
C SER A 59 -11.40 12.40 -5.79
N TYR A 60 -10.76 11.32 -6.26
CA TYR A 60 -10.12 11.31 -7.57
C TYR A 60 -11.17 10.88 -8.58
N GLY A 61 -11.64 11.85 -9.39
CA GLY A 61 -12.77 11.68 -10.30
C GLY A 61 -12.78 10.31 -10.97
N ARG A 62 -13.93 9.62 -10.90
CA ARG A 62 -14.17 8.30 -11.52
C ARG A 62 -13.89 8.40 -13.02
N VAL A 63 -12.65 8.21 -13.42
CA VAL A 63 -12.31 7.86 -14.79
C VAL A 63 -12.92 6.47 -15.00
N PRO A 64 -13.78 6.28 -16.02
CA PRO A 64 -14.35 4.97 -16.30
C PRO A 64 -13.21 3.98 -16.56
N LEU A 65 -13.07 2.99 -15.68
CA LEU A 65 -12.10 1.91 -15.88
C LEU A 65 -12.61 1.00 -17.00
N SER A 66 -11.69 0.49 -17.83
CA SER A 66 -12.05 -0.50 -18.85
C SER A 66 -12.51 -1.81 -18.18
N PRO A 67 -13.33 -2.65 -18.86
CA PRO A 67 -13.77 -3.93 -18.32
C PRO A 67 -12.60 -4.84 -17.89
N GLU A 68 -11.52 -4.87 -18.67
CA GLU A 68 -10.31 -5.64 -18.37
C GLU A 68 -9.65 -5.12 -17.09
N ARG A 69 -9.69 -3.80 -16.88
CA ARG A 69 -9.13 -3.16 -15.69
C ARG A 69 -9.95 -3.48 -14.44
N ILE A 70 -11.27 -3.50 -14.56
CA ILE A 70 -12.17 -3.92 -13.47
C ILE A 70 -11.93 -5.40 -13.12
N GLN A 71 -11.79 -6.26 -14.13
CA GLN A 71 -11.48 -7.67 -13.92
C GLN A 71 -10.13 -7.87 -13.23
N ALA A 72 -9.09 -7.15 -13.68
CA ALA A 72 -7.77 -7.18 -13.06
C ALA A 72 -7.83 -6.73 -11.60
N GLU A 73 -8.55 -5.65 -11.32
CA GLU A 73 -8.76 -5.14 -9.97
C GLU A 73 -9.43 -6.18 -9.06
N ASN A 74 -10.54 -6.75 -9.50
CA ASN A 74 -11.25 -7.79 -8.74
C ASN A 74 -10.35 -9.01 -8.48
N THR A 75 -9.59 -9.44 -9.50
CA THR A 75 -8.71 -10.60 -9.37
C THR A 75 -7.58 -10.34 -8.37
N VAL A 76 -6.91 -9.19 -8.47
CA VAL A 76 -5.82 -8.82 -7.54
C VAL A 76 -6.35 -8.61 -6.12
N ARG A 77 -7.56 -8.06 -5.95
CA ARG A 77 -8.19 -7.88 -4.62
C ARG A 77 -8.29 -9.19 -3.84
N GLU A 78 -8.61 -10.26 -4.54
CA GLU A 78 -8.81 -11.59 -3.97
C GLU A 78 -7.51 -12.36 -3.76
N MET A 79 -6.40 -11.90 -4.36
CA MET A 79 -5.09 -12.49 -4.10
C MET A 79 -4.64 -12.20 -2.67
N SER A 80 -4.00 -13.18 -2.04
CA SER A 80 -3.20 -12.92 -0.85
C SER A 80 -1.96 -12.11 -1.22
N LEU A 81 -1.42 -11.34 -0.27
CA LEU A 81 -0.20 -10.57 -0.51
C LEU A 81 0.98 -11.48 -0.93
N ASP A 82 1.11 -12.66 -0.33
CA ASP A 82 2.09 -13.68 -0.72
C ASP A 82 1.90 -14.12 -2.18
N ARG A 83 0.66 -14.41 -2.59
CA ARG A 83 0.36 -14.84 -3.96
C ARG A 83 0.63 -13.74 -4.97
N TYR A 84 0.30 -12.50 -4.63
CA TYR A 84 0.60 -11.35 -5.47
C TYR A 84 2.12 -11.14 -5.66
N ILE A 85 2.90 -11.19 -4.57
CA ILE A 85 4.37 -11.06 -4.64
C ILE A 85 4.98 -12.23 -5.41
N GLN A 86 4.48 -13.44 -5.19
CA GLN A 86 4.90 -14.63 -5.92
C GLN A 86 4.66 -14.48 -7.42
N ALA A 87 3.46 -14.05 -7.84
CA ALA A 87 3.16 -13.81 -9.25
C ALA A 87 4.03 -12.70 -9.86
N ALA A 88 4.29 -11.62 -9.12
CA ALA A 88 5.20 -10.56 -9.54
C ALA A 88 6.65 -11.05 -9.67
N ARG A 89 7.08 -11.97 -8.80
CA ARG A 89 8.40 -12.58 -8.85
C ARG A 89 8.54 -13.47 -10.09
N ASP A 90 7.58 -14.35 -10.30
CA ASP A 90 7.59 -15.35 -11.37
C ASP A 90 7.47 -14.69 -12.75
N ALA A 91 6.63 -13.65 -12.87
CA ALA A 91 6.49 -12.87 -14.11
C ALA A 91 7.80 -12.22 -14.59
N PHE A 92 8.76 -11.99 -13.69
CA PHE A 92 10.00 -11.29 -13.95
C PHE A 92 11.25 -12.12 -13.66
N ASP A 93 11.08 -13.43 -13.41
CA ASP A 93 12.15 -14.36 -13.05
C ASP A 93 13.10 -13.80 -11.96
N LEU A 94 12.51 -13.18 -10.94
CA LEU A 94 13.25 -12.54 -9.87
C LEU A 94 13.72 -13.57 -8.83
N ASP A 95 14.93 -13.37 -8.30
CA ASP A 95 15.50 -14.20 -7.23
C ASP A 95 14.54 -14.29 -6.02
N GLY A 96 14.40 -15.48 -5.44
CA GLY A 96 13.56 -15.75 -4.26
C GLY A 96 13.78 -14.80 -3.08
N ARG A 97 14.99 -14.23 -2.94
CA ARG A 97 15.32 -13.20 -1.92
C ARG A 97 14.51 -11.91 -2.07
N TYR A 98 13.98 -11.62 -3.26
CA TYR A 98 13.10 -10.48 -3.47
C TYR A 98 11.73 -10.65 -2.81
N HIS A 99 11.31 -11.88 -2.50
CA HIS A 99 10.01 -12.13 -1.85
C HIS A 99 9.91 -11.40 -0.51
N GLY A 100 10.89 -11.61 0.38
CA GLY A 100 10.93 -10.96 1.69
C GLY A 100 11.06 -9.43 1.58
N THR A 101 11.90 -8.97 0.66
CA THR A 101 12.12 -7.54 0.43
C THR A 101 10.84 -6.84 -0.04
N LEU A 102 10.12 -7.43 -0.99
CA LEU A 102 8.83 -6.93 -1.48
C LEU A 102 7.76 -7.01 -0.40
N MET A 103 7.72 -8.10 0.37
CA MET A 103 6.78 -8.27 1.48
C MET A 103 6.92 -7.16 2.51
N ASP A 104 8.13 -6.92 3.01
CA ASP A 104 8.37 -5.88 4.01
C ASP A 104 8.08 -4.48 3.46
N HIS A 105 8.44 -4.25 2.19
CA HIS A 105 8.15 -2.98 1.54
C HIS A 105 6.65 -2.73 1.40
N LEU A 106 5.90 -3.67 0.83
CA LEU A 106 4.47 -3.53 0.60
C LEU A 106 3.69 -3.43 1.92
N ARG A 107 4.09 -4.18 2.96
CA ARG A 107 3.54 -4.01 4.31
C ARG A 107 3.67 -2.58 4.84
N SER A 108 4.80 -1.93 4.55
CA SER A 108 5.04 -0.56 4.99
C SER A 108 4.29 0.49 4.15
N ARG A 109 3.89 0.17 2.91
CA ARG A 109 3.34 1.11 1.91
C ARG A 109 1.85 0.99 1.65
N ILE A 110 1.26 -0.21 1.73
CA ILE A 110 -0.19 -0.43 1.54
C ILE A 110 -1.05 0.51 2.38
N PRO A 111 -0.72 0.80 3.67
CA PRO A 111 -1.50 1.76 4.46
C PRO A 111 -1.50 3.21 3.96
N PHE A 112 -0.66 3.54 2.96
CA PHE A 112 -0.55 4.87 2.34
C PHE A 112 -1.24 4.95 0.98
N ILE A 113 -1.84 3.85 0.50
CA ILE A 113 -2.66 3.87 -0.70
C ILE A 113 -3.76 4.94 -0.55
N GLY A 114 -3.97 5.74 -1.59
CA GLY A 114 -4.96 6.83 -1.59
C GLY A 114 -4.55 8.10 -0.83
N ARG A 115 -3.41 8.10 -0.11
CA ARG A 115 -2.88 9.29 0.60
C ARG A 115 -1.77 10.02 -0.15
N ASN A 116 -1.36 9.48 -1.29
CA ASN A 116 -0.22 9.99 -2.04
C ASN A 116 -0.67 10.82 -3.24
N ASP A 117 -0.62 12.14 -3.10
CA ASP A 117 -0.97 13.09 -4.17
C ASP A 117 -0.03 12.99 -5.39
N MET A 118 1.14 12.34 -5.24
CA MET A 118 2.11 12.18 -6.34
C MET A 118 1.70 11.10 -7.35
N ILE A 119 0.80 10.19 -6.97
CA ILE A 119 0.37 9.09 -7.84
C ILE A 119 -1.11 9.29 -8.15
N GLN A 120 -1.38 9.74 -9.37
CA GLN A 120 -2.74 9.74 -9.90
C GLN A 120 -3.14 8.31 -10.25
N GLY A 121 -4.27 7.83 -9.74
CA GLY A 121 -4.76 6.48 -10.01
C GLY A 121 -5.58 5.90 -8.87
N ASN A 122 -6.07 4.68 -9.07
CA ASN A 122 -6.79 3.93 -8.06
C ASN A 122 -5.82 3.14 -7.15
N TRP A 123 -6.36 2.33 -6.23
CA TRP A 123 -5.52 1.56 -5.29
C TRP A 123 -4.59 0.58 -6.00
N LEU A 124 -5.04 0.03 -7.13
CA LEU A 124 -4.25 -0.92 -7.91
C LEU A 124 -3.05 -0.22 -8.55
N ASP A 125 -3.22 1.01 -9.02
CA ASP A 125 -2.11 1.84 -9.52
C ASP A 125 -1.08 2.09 -8.42
N HIS A 126 -1.53 2.45 -7.21
CA HIS A 126 -0.63 2.68 -6.07
C HIS A 126 0.10 1.39 -5.68
N LEU A 127 -0.59 0.26 -5.65
CA LEU A 127 0.00 -1.05 -5.35
C LEU A 127 1.05 -1.45 -6.39
N VAL A 128 0.75 -1.29 -7.68
CA VAL A 128 1.70 -1.57 -8.76
C VAL A 128 2.91 -0.66 -8.65
N TRP A 129 2.71 0.64 -8.42
CA TRP A 129 3.81 1.57 -8.22
C TRP A 129 4.76 1.14 -7.09
N PHE A 130 4.21 0.85 -5.90
CA PHE A 130 5.02 0.41 -4.75
C PHE A 130 5.76 -0.90 -5.04
N THR A 131 5.17 -1.78 -5.84
CA THR A 131 5.81 -3.04 -6.25
C THR A 131 7.00 -2.77 -7.15
N LEU A 132 6.82 -1.93 -8.17
CA LEU A 132 7.85 -1.60 -9.15
C LEU A 132 9.00 -0.78 -8.54
N GLU A 133 8.75 0.02 -7.49
CA GLU A 133 9.76 0.79 -6.74
C GLU A 133 10.90 -0.09 -6.20
N LYS A 134 10.65 -1.38 -5.96
CA LYS A 134 11.63 -2.34 -5.42
C LYS A 134 12.19 -3.32 -6.42
N PHE A 135 11.86 -3.16 -7.70
CA PHE A 135 12.44 -4.02 -8.73
C PHE A 135 13.92 -3.68 -8.94
N PRO A 136 14.75 -4.67 -9.31
CA PRO A 136 16.16 -4.43 -9.58
C PRO A 136 16.38 -3.35 -10.65
N SER A 137 17.43 -2.55 -10.47
CA SER A 137 17.82 -1.55 -11.45
C SER A 137 18.15 -2.23 -12.78
N GLY A 138 17.38 -1.91 -13.82
CA GLY A 138 17.58 -2.46 -15.17
C GLY A 138 16.41 -3.30 -15.68
N VAL A 139 15.47 -3.71 -14.82
CA VAL A 139 14.21 -4.33 -15.28
C VAL A 139 13.45 -3.33 -16.16
N GLN A 140 12.94 -3.84 -17.28
CA GLN A 140 12.16 -3.09 -18.25
C GLN A 140 10.79 -3.69 -18.43
N ILE A 141 9.78 -2.84 -18.48
CA ILE A 141 8.41 -3.20 -18.84
C ILE A 141 8.04 -2.36 -20.06
N SER A 142 7.63 -3.02 -21.15
CA SER A 142 7.29 -2.33 -22.40
C SER A 142 8.41 -1.40 -22.92
N GLY A 143 9.67 -1.78 -22.72
CA GLY A 143 10.85 -0.99 -23.10
C GLY A 143 11.16 0.20 -22.17
N VAL A 144 10.42 0.33 -21.06
CA VAL A 144 10.60 1.40 -20.07
C VAL A 144 11.34 0.87 -18.85
N ARG A 145 12.44 1.54 -18.48
CA ARG A 145 13.22 1.18 -17.28
C ARG A 145 12.51 1.67 -16.02
N LEU A 146 12.24 0.76 -15.08
CA LEU A 146 11.45 1.02 -13.87
C LEU A 146 12.09 2.00 -12.85
N GLY A 147 13.36 2.36 -13.05
CA GLY A 147 14.06 3.37 -12.25
C GLY A 147 13.97 4.80 -12.79
N ALA A 148 13.28 5.04 -13.90
CA ALA A 148 13.07 6.37 -14.46
C ALA A 148 11.80 7.02 -13.89
N ARG A 149 11.77 8.37 -13.83
CA ARG A 149 10.54 9.10 -13.54
C ARG A 149 9.58 8.90 -14.73
N LEU A 150 8.52 8.13 -14.50
CA LEU A 150 7.52 7.83 -15.52
C LEU A 150 6.55 9.00 -15.66
N ASP A 151 6.25 9.39 -16.89
CA ASP A 151 5.07 10.22 -17.16
C ASP A 151 3.78 9.38 -17.03
N SER A 152 2.62 10.04 -16.99
CA SER A 152 1.33 9.35 -16.78
C SER A 152 1.01 8.31 -17.87
N GLN A 153 1.37 8.55 -19.13
CA GLN A 153 1.11 7.62 -20.22
C GLN A 153 2.07 6.43 -20.23
N GLN A 154 3.32 6.63 -19.82
CA GLN A 154 4.28 5.56 -19.61
C GLN A 154 3.85 4.69 -18.43
N PHE A 155 3.44 5.32 -17.33
CA PHE A 155 2.97 4.61 -16.16
C PHE A 155 1.73 3.76 -16.46
N GLU A 156 0.74 4.28 -17.18
CA GLU A 156 -0.43 3.51 -17.59
C GLU A 156 -0.04 2.27 -18.41
N ARG A 157 0.82 2.44 -19.43
CA ARG A 157 1.30 1.32 -20.27
C ARG A 157 2.09 0.28 -19.48
N VAL A 158 2.96 0.73 -18.57
CA VAL A 158 3.73 -0.15 -17.68
C VAL A 158 2.80 -0.92 -16.76
N THR A 159 1.84 -0.26 -16.13
CA THR A 159 0.88 -0.88 -15.22
C THR A 159 0.01 -1.90 -15.95
N GLN A 160 -0.53 -1.56 -17.13
CA GLN A 160 -1.31 -2.52 -17.93
C GLN A 160 -0.48 -3.76 -18.29
N LYS A 161 0.76 -3.56 -18.75
CA LYS A 161 1.64 -4.68 -19.11
C LYS A 161 2.00 -5.52 -17.90
N PHE A 162 2.35 -4.89 -16.78
CA PHE A 162 2.67 -5.56 -15.52
C PHE A 162 1.51 -6.43 -15.05
N LEU A 163 0.28 -5.88 -15.00
CA LEU A 163 -0.91 -6.63 -14.63
C LEU A 163 -1.17 -7.80 -15.58
N SER A 164 -1.02 -7.60 -16.88
CA SER A 164 -1.16 -8.68 -17.86
C SER A 164 -0.13 -9.80 -17.64
N MET A 165 1.06 -9.49 -17.13
CA MET A 165 2.06 -10.52 -16.85
C MET A 165 1.64 -11.32 -15.61
N ILE A 166 1.39 -10.65 -14.47
CA ILE A 166 1.11 -11.35 -13.21
C ILE A 166 -0.24 -12.09 -13.16
N LEU A 167 -1.20 -11.70 -14.01
CA LEU A 167 -2.52 -12.36 -14.10
C LEU A 167 -2.53 -13.56 -15.06
N ASN A 168 -1.49 -13.71 -15.89
CA ASN A 168 -1.35 -14.81 -16.85
C ASN A 168 -0.27 -15.82 -16.45
N VAL A 169 0.28 -15.72 -15.23
CA VAL A 169 1.23 -16.67 -14.62
C VAL A 169 0.49 -17.85 -14.01
#